data_AF-A1ZIF9-F1
#
_entry.id   AF-A1ZIF9-F1
#
_cell.length_a   1.000
_cell.length_b   1.000
_cell.length_c   1.000
_cell.angle_alpha   90.00
_cell.angle_beta   90.00
_cell.angle_gamma   90.00
#
_symmetry.space_group_name_H-M   'P 1'
#
loop_
_entity.id
_entity.type
_entity.pdbx_description
1 polymer ?
#
loop_
_entity_poly.entity_id
_entity_poly.type
_entity_poly.pdbx_seq_one_letter_code
_entity_poly.pdbx_strand_id
1 'polypeptide(L)' 'MQVYTTYEGQNIIDLALQLYGNPQAFFVLLDDNPTLSLDEEIAAGTKVRYDPDKVDIRDLPLVKYFQNKLPQAVIVKTGN' A
#
# COMPACT_ATOMS: atom_id res chain seq x y z
N MET A 1 -1.89 -11.89 -5.21
CA MET A 1 -1.66 -11.62 -3.77
C MET A 1 -0.20 -11.26 -3.48
N GLN A 2 0.03 -10.07 -2.92
CA GLN A 2 1.32 -9.55 -2.48
C GLN A 2 1.20 -8.96 -1.06
N VAL A 3 2.34 -8.61 -0.45
CA VAL A 3 2.40 -8.02 0.89
C VAL A 3 3.19 -6.72 0.86
N TYR A 4 2.58 -5.66 1.36
CA TYR A 4 3.21 -4.37 1.57
C TYR A 4 3.54 -4.19 3.06
N THR A 5 4.67 -3.55 3.37
CA THR A 5 5.05 -3.21 4.75
C THR A 5 4.86 -1.72 4.95
N THR A 6 4.05 -1.33 5.93
CA THR A 6 3.74 0.09 6.18
C THR A 6 4.91 0.85 6.79
N TYR A 7 4.91 2.16 6.55
CA TYR A 7 5.75 3.16 7.17
C TYR A 7 4.92 4.04 8.11
N GLU A 8 5.59 4.83 8.93
CA GLU A 8 4.96 5.76 9.86
C GLU A 8 4.07 6.78 9.13
N GLY A 9 2.91 7.09 9.72
CA GLY A 9 1.97 8.09 9.21
C GLY A 9 1.09 7.64 8.04
N GLN A 10 1.09 6.35 7.67
CA GLN A 10 0.22 5.84 6.60
C GLN A 10 -1.14 5.41 7.14
N ASN A 11 -2.21 5.85 6.49
CA ASN A 11 -3.55 5.29 6.67
C ASN A 11 -3.98 4.41 5.48
N ILE A 12 -5.16 3.81 5.54
CA ILE A 12 -5.66 2.89 4.50
C ILE A 12 -5.88 3.57 3.14
N ILE A 13 -6.20 4.86 3.13
CA ILE A 13 -6.43 5.64 1.90
C ILE A 13 -5.08 5.92 1.21
N ASP A 14 -4.05 6.25 1.99
CA ASP A 14 -2.70 6.43 1.47
C ASP A 14 -2.21 5.15 0.80
N LEU A 15 -2.43 4.00 1.45
CA LEU A 15 -2.09 2.69 0.88
C LEU A 15 -2.90 2.42 -0.40
N ALA A 16 -4.18 2.77 -0.45
CA ALA A 16 -5.01 2.60 -1.63
C ALA A 16 -4.50 3.44 -2.82
N LEU A 17 -4.16 4.70 -2.58
CA LEU A 17 -3.51 5.57 -3.55
C LEU A 17 -2.17 5.02 -4.01
N GLN A 18 -1.37 4.51 -3.08
CA GLN A 18 -0.03 4.06 -3.37
C GLN A 18 0.01 2.74 -4.15
N LEU A 19 -0.82 1.77 -3.75
CA LEU A 19 -0.82 0.41 -4.30
C LEU A 19 -1.70 0.29 -5.54
N TYR A 20 -2.79 1.05 -5.59
CA TYR A 20 -3.77 0.98 -6.67
C TYR A 20 -3.96 2.28 -7.45
N GLY A 21 -3.38 3.40 -7.02
CA GLY A 21 -3.56 4.69 -7.70
C GLY A 21 -4.99 5.22 -7.62
N ASN A 22 -5.82 4.63 -6.77
CA ASN A 22 -7.22 4.96 -6.59
C ASN A 22 -7.53 4.98 -5.09
N PRO A 23 -7.90 6.13 -4.51
CA PRO A 23 -8.21 6.19 -3.08
C PRO A 23 -9.40 5.28 -2.74
N GLN A 24 -10.38 5.13 -3.63
CA GLN A 24 -11.56 4.26 -3.41
C GLN A 24 -11.20 2.77 -3.33
N ALA A 25 -9.99 2.36 -3.75
CA ALA A 25 -9.53 0.99 -3.56
C ALA A 25 -9.31 0.61 -2.10
N PHE A 26 -9.46 1.55 -1.14
CA PHE A 26 -9.40 1.24 0.28
C PHE A 26 -10.43 0.18 0.69
N PHE A 27 -11.60 0.12 0.05
CA PHE A 27 -12.59 -0.93 0.33
C PHE A 27 -12.04 -2.34 0.05
N VAL A 28 -11.23 -2.50 -0.99
CA VAL A 28 -10.55 -3.77 -1.31
C VAL A 28 -9.51 -4.10 -0.24
N LEU A 29 -8.76 -3.10 0.23
CA LEU A 29 -7.77 -3.31 1.29
C LEU A 29 -8.41 -3.70 2.62
N LEU A 30 -9.56 -3.11 2.97
CA LEU A 30 -10.30 -3.47 4.19
C LEU A 30 -10.88 -4.89 4.11
N ASP A 31 -11.40 -5.30 2.94
CA ASP A 31 -11.89 -6.66 2.71
C ASP A 31 -10.77 -7.71 2.88
N ASP A 32 -9.57 -7.43 2.35
CA ASP A 32 -8.41 -8.32 2.47
C ASP A 32 -7.73 -8.29 3.86
N ASN A 33 -7.96 -7.23 4.64
CA ASN A 33 -7.33 -6.97 5.93
C ASN A 33 -8.36 -6.46 6.94
N PRO A 34 -9.27 -7.32 7.44
CA PRO A 34 -10.42 -6.92 8.26
C PRO A 34 -10.05 -6.37 9.64
N THR A 35 -8.78 -6.44 10.03
CA THR A 35 -8.26 -5.84 11.27
C THR A 35 -7.83 -4.38 11.10
N LEU A 36 -7.81 -3.86 9.87
CA LEU A 36 -7.50 -2.46 9.59
C LEU A 36 -8.78 -1.62 9.66
N SER A 37 -8.61 -0.33 9.91
CA SER A 37 -9.70 0.64 9.98
C SER A 37 -9.47 1.79 8.99
N LEU A 38 -10.56 2.47 8.63
CA LEU A 38 -10.52 3.73 7.90
C LEU A 38 -10.13 4.92 8.79
N ASP A 39 -10.49 4.83 10.07
CA ASP A 39 -10.42 5.96 11.01
C ASP A 39 -9.06 6.08 11.72
N GLU A 40 -8.14 5.14 11.47
CA GLU A 40 -6.89 5.01 12.21
C GLU A 40 -5.66 5.01 11.28
N GLU A 41 -4.55 5.52 11.80
CA GLU A 41 -3.24 5.28 11.20
C GLU A 41 -2.81 3.83 11.39
N ILE A 42 -2.15 3.28 10.38
CA ILE A 42 -1.64 1.92 10.42
C ILE A 42 -0.23 1.97 11.01
N ALA A 43 -0.03 1.25 12.13
CA ALA A 43 1.28 1.18 12.77
C ALA A 43 2.38 0.77 11.77
N ALA A 44 3.53 1.45 11.82
CA ALA A 44 4.67 1.15 10.96
C ALA A 44 5.13 -0.30 11.12
N GLY A 45 5.55 -0.93 10.02
CA GLY A 45 5.95 -2.34 9.99
C GLY A 45 4.80 -3.33 9.84
N THR A 46 3.54 -2.88 9.86
CA THR A 46 2.37 -3.73 9.62
C THR A 46 2.42 -4.34 8.22
N LYS A 47 2.07 -5.62 8.12
CA LYS A 47 2.01 -6.38 6.86
C LYS A 47 0.60 -6.31 6.29
N VAL A 48 0.42 -5.56 5.22
CA VAL A 48 -0.86 -5.38 4.54
C VAL A 48 -0.90 -6.26 3.31
N ARG A 49 -1.92 -7.12 3.22
CA ARG A 49 -2.18 -7.93 2.03
C ARG A 49 -2.86 -7.09 0.97
N TYR A 50 -2.46 -7.26 -0.28
CA TYR A 50 -3.11 -6.59 -1.40
C TYR A 50 -3.00 -7.45 -2.66
N ASP A 51 -3.90 -7.23 -3.62
CA ASP A 51 -3.92 -7.99 -4.86
C ASP A 51 -4.04 -7.04 -6.06
N PRO A 52 -2.95 -6.79 -6.80
CA PRO A 52 -2.92 -5.83 -7.91
C PRO A 52 -3.99 -6.08 -8.99
N ASP A 53 -4.44 -7.32 -9.13
CA ASP A 53 -5.38 -7.73 -10.16
C ASP A 53 -6.86 -7.48 -9.78
N LYS A 54 -7.14 -7.13 -8.51
CA LYS A 54 -8.51 -6.83 -8.04
C LYS A 54 -9.03 -5.46 -8.47
N VAL A 55 -8.13 -4.56 -8.89
CA VAL A 55 -8.47 -3.20 -9.32
C VAL A 55 -7.83 -3.00 -10.69
N ASP A 56 -8.60 -2.50 -11.66
CA ASP A 56 -8.01 -2.16 -12.96
C ASP A 56 -7.17 -0.89 -12.84
N ILE A 57 -5.86 -1.07 -12.74
CA ILE A 57 -4.88 0.00 -12.53
C ILE A 57 -4.20 0.50 -13.81
N ARG A 58 -4.52 -0.09 -14.97
CA ARG A 58 -3.74 0.06 -16.21
C ARG A 58 -3.72 1.50 -16.76
N ASP A 59 -4.75 2.28 -16.43
CA ASP A 59 -4.89 3.68 -16.88
C ASP A 59 -4.76 4.70 -15.74
N LEU A 60 -4.27 4.31 -14.56
CA LEU A 60 -4.17 5.21 -13.41
C LEU A 60 -2.76 5.85 -13.32
N PRO A 61 -2.58 7.13 -13.71
CA PRO A 61 -1.28 7.79 -13.72
C PRO A 61 -0.65 7.88 -12.32
N LEU A 62 -1.48 7.84 -11.26
CA LEU A 62 -1.04 7.86 -9.88
C LEU A 62 -0.27 6.59 -9.48
N VAL A 63 -0.57 5.42 -10.05
CA VAL A 63 0.21 4.19 -9.78
C VAL A 63 1.65 4.39 -10.20
N LYS A 64 1.87 4.86 -11.43
CA LYS A 64 3.22 5.16 -11.95
C LYS A 64 3.90 6.26 -11.15
N TYR A 65 3.15 7.29 -10.72
CA TYR A 65 3.69 8.35 -9.89
C TYR A 65 4.23 7.81 -8.56
N PHE A 66 3.43 7.03 -7.84
CA PHE A 66 3.84 6.47 -6.55
C PHE A 66 4.95 5.42 -6.70
N GLN A 67 4.89 4.53 -7.69
CA GLN A 67 5.98 3.58 -7.96
C GLN A 67 7.35 4.25 -8.14
N ASN A 68 7.39 5.45 -8.73
CA ASN A 68 8.63 6.21 -8.94
C ASN A 68 9.04 7.10 -7.76
N LYS A 69 8.11 7.41 -6.86
CA LYS A 69 8.30 8.35 -5.73
C LYS A 69 8.48 7.66 -4.39
N LEU A 70 8.06 6.41 -4.26
CA LEU A 70 8.27 5.66 -3.03
C LEU A 70 9.77 5.45 -2.82
N PRO A 71 10.27 5.61 -1.59
CA PRO A 71 11.64 5.24 -1.29
C PRO A 71 11.81 3.79 -1.72
N GLN A 72 12.69 3.54 -2.70
CA GLN A 72 13.07 2.18 -3.04
C GLN A 72 13.52 1.53 -1.73
N ALA A 73 13.01 0.33 -1.43
CA ALA A 73 13.43 -0.42 -0.27
C ALA A 73 14.96 -0.49 -0.27
N VAL A 74 15.61 0.30 0.59
CA VAL A 74 17.06 0.23 0.75
C VAL A 74 17.31 -1.10 1.44
N ILE A 75 17.65 -2.12 0.65
CA ILE A 75 18.17 -3.37 1.17
C ILE A 75 19.53 -3.03 1.76
N VAL A 76 19.55 -2.70 3.06
CA VAL A 76 20.79 -2.62 3.81
C VAL A 76 21.30 -4.06 3.91
N LYS A 77 22.24 -4.43 3.03
CA LYS A 77 23.07 -5.61 3.25
C LYS A 77 23.93 -5.31 4.47
N THR A 78 23.49 -5.71 5.65
CA THR A 78 24.38 -5.83 6.81
C THR A 78 25.37 -6.95 6.47
N GLY A 79 26.55 -6.56 6.02
CA GLY A 79 27.66 -7.47 5.78
C GLY A 79 28.18 -8.03 7.10
N ASN A 80 28.39 -9.35 7.11
CA ASN A 80 29.20 -10.06 8.10
C ASN A 80 30.69 -9.77 7.88
#